data_AF-R7FZE6-F1
#
_entry.id   AF-R7FZE6-F1
#
_cell.length_a   1.000
_cell.length_b   1.000
_cell.length_c   1.000
_cell.angle_alpha   90.00
_cell.angle_beta   90.00
_cell.angle_gamma   90.00
#
_symmetry.space_group_name_H-M   'P 1'
#
loop_
_entity.id
_entity.type
_entity.pdbx_description
1 polymer ?
#
loop_
_entity_poly.entity_id
_entity_poly.type
_entity_poly.pdbx_seq_one_letter_code
_entity_poly.pdbx_strand_id
1 'polypeptide(L)'
;MPMSLRLRKIDSDEILFDYSPEEFQWWINGFDPSHQYANADNLELQVTIDFSMHEDLYNAFKEAWGEKGWKFNDMQATYTWRNK
;
A
#
# COMPACT_ATOMS: atom_id res chain seq x y z
N MET A 1 0.89 14.43 0.32
CA MET A 1 0.57 13.04 0.72
C MET A 1 1.65 12.09 0.21
N PRO A 2 2.64 11.72 1.04
CA PRO A 2 3.55 10.63 0.73
C PRO A 2 2.79 9.30 0.57
N MET A 3 3.31 8.41 -0.26
CA MET A 3 2.76 7.06 -0.45
C MET A 3 3.87 6.03 -0.37
N SER A 4 3.54 4.83 0.12
CA SER A 4 4.44 3.69 0.09
C SER A 4 3.76 2.43 -0.43
N LEU A 5 4.55 1.57 -1.05
CA LEU A 5 4.13 0.32 -1.69
C LEU A 5 5.10 -0.78 -1.26
N ARG A 6 4.57 -1.83 -0.65
CA ARG A 6 5.33 -3.02 -0.27
C ARG A 6 4.69 -4.27 -0.85
N LEU A 7 5.52 -5.12 -1.47
CA LEU A 7 5.13 -6.45 -1.95
C LEU A 7 5.93 -7.50 -1.18
N ARG A 8 5.23 -8.50 -0.62
CA ARG A 8 5.86 -9.62 0.08
C ARG A 8 5.28 -10.96 -0.30
N LYS A 9 6.05 -12.02 -0.07
CA LYS A 9 5.54 -13.39 -0.05
C LYS A 9 4.82 -13.66 1.27
N ILE A 10 3.69 -14.35 1.23
CA ILE A 10 2.85 -14.60 2.41
C ILE A 10 3.46 -15.72 3.27
N ASP A 11 3.99 -16.77 2.64
CA ASP A 11 4.54 -17.95 3.32
C ASP A 11 5.88 -17.70 4.04
N SER A 12 6.76 -16.90 3.45
CA SER A 12 8.11 -16.65 3.96
C SER A 12 8.30 -15.27 4.60
N ASP A 13 7.32 -14.37 4.45
CA ASP A 13 7.43 -12.95 4.80
C ASP A 13 8.56 -12.20 4.06
N GLU A 14 9.11 -12.80 3.00
CA GLU A 14 10.15 -12.19 2.18
C GLU A 14 9.62 -10.97 1.43
N ILE A 15 10.27 -9.82 1.61
CA ILE A 15 9.97 -8.58 0.90
C ILE A 15 10.61 -8.64 -0.48
N LEU A 16 9.78 -8.62 -1.53
CA LEU A 16 10.23 -8.62 -2.92
C LEU A 16 10.43 -7.20 -3.43
N PHE A 17 9.63 -6.26 -2.92
CA PHE A 17 9.66 -4.88 -3.33
C PHE A 17 9.24 -3.98 -2.16
N ASP A 18 9.99 -2.92 -1.90
CA ASP A 18 9.67 -1.90 -0.90
C ASP A 18 10.02 -0.53 -1.47
N TYR A 19 9.01 0.30 -1.68
CA TYR A 19 9.14 1.62 -2.25
C TYR A 19 8.41 2.64 -1.41
N SER A 20 9.18 3.53 -0.80
CA SER A 20 8.69 4.60 0.07
C SER A 20 9.37 5.91 -0.30
N PRO A 21 9.03 6.52 -1.44
CA PRO A 21 9.60 7.80 -1.85
C PRO A 21 9.28 8.89 -0.83
N GLU A 22 10.26 9.75 -0.56
CA GLU A 22 10.10 10.91 0.32
C GLU A 22 9.34 12.06 -0.37
N GLU A 23 9.39 12.08 -1.71
CA GLU A 23 8.73 13.09 -2.52
C GLU A 23 7.21 12.83 -2.65
N PHE A 24 6.45 13.90 -2.89
CA PHE A 24 5.03 13.78 -3.19
C PHE A 24 4.80 13.11 -4.54
N GLN A 25 4.09 12.00 -4.52
CA GLN A 25 3.70 11.23 -5.70
C GLN A 25 2.20 11.40 -5.93
N TRP A 26 1.77 11.48 -7.20
CA TRP A 26 0.33 11.43 -7.55
C TRP A 26 -0.17 10.00 -7.78
N TRP A 27 0.75 9.05 -7.95
CA TRP A 27 0.51 7.63 -8.16
C TRP A 27 1.73 6.85 -7.66
N ILE A 28 1.56 5.58 -7.27
CA ILE A 28 2.65 4.72 -6.81
C ILE A 28 2.61 3.39 -7.56
N ASN A 29 3.78 2.90 -7.96
CA ASN A 29 3.94 1.65 -8.69
C ASN A 29 5.22 0.92 -8.28
N GLY A 30 5.29 -0.37 -8.61
CA GLY A 30 6.43 -1.21 -8.28
C GLY A 30 6.56 -2.40 -9.22
N PHE A 31 7.80 -2.81 -9.44
CA PHE A 31 8.14 -3.96 -10.29
C PHE A 31 9.46 -4.56 -9.85
N ASP A 32 9.52 -5.88 -9.75
CA ASP A 32 10.73 -6.63 -9.43
C ASP A 32 11.00 -7.69 -10.50
N PRO A 33 12.00 -7.49 -11.38
CA PRO A 33 12.34 -8.45 -12.42
C PRO A 33 13.11 -9.67 -11.92
N SER A 34 13.63 -9.64 -10.69
CA SER A 34 14.51 -10.69 -10.16
C SER A 34 13.75 -11.93 -9.71
N HIS A 35 12.50 -11.77 -9.27
CA HIS A 35 11.62 -12.86 -8.83
C HIS A 35 10.63 -13.28 -9.92
N GLN A 36 11.16 -13.93 -10.97
CA GLN A 36 10.34 -14.50 -12.04
C GLN A 36 9.49 -15.68 -11.55
N TYR A 37 8.32 -15.88 -12.18
CA TYR A 37 7.39 -16.96 -11.87
C TYR A 37 6.91 -17.00 -10.41
N ALA A 38 6.90 -15.86 -9.72
CA ALA A 38 6.29 -15.76 -8.39
C ALA A 38 4.82 -16.19 -8.43
N ASN A 39 4.42 -17.06 -7.51
CA ASN A 39 3.03 -17.50 -7.39
C ASN A 39 2.17 -16.33 -6.90
N ALA A 40 1.27 -15.81 -7.75
CA ALA A 40 0.42 -14.67 -7.44
C ALA A 40 -0.45 -14.87 -6.19
N ASP A 41 -0.87 -16.10 -5.91
CA ASP A 41 -1.70 -16.43 -4.73
C ASP A 41 -0.90 -16.37 -3.42
N ASN A 42 0.43 -16.41 -3.51
CA ASN A 42 1.34 -16.26 -2.38
C ASN A 42 1.87 -14.83 -2.23
N LEU A 43 1.30 -13.85 -2.94
CA LEU A 43 1.73 -12.45 -2.85
C LEU A 43 0.71 -11.60 -2.10
N GLU A 44 1.25 -10.72 -1.25
CA GLU A 44 0.49 -9.65 -0.61
C GLU A 44 1.10 -8.30 -0.94
N LEU A 45 0.24 -7.39 -1.42
CA LEU A 45 0.57 -6.00 -1.66
C LEU A 45 -0.02 -5.14 -0.54
N GLN A 46 0.78 -4.26 0.04
CA GLN A 46 0.33 -3.23 0.96
C GLN A 46 0.64 -1.85 0.40
N VAL A 47 -0.39 -1.01 0.34
CA VAL A 47 -0.28 0.41 0.00
C VAL A 47 -0.57 1.22 1.25
N THR A 48 0.25 2.23 1.54
CA THR A 48 -0.02 3.20 2.60
C THR A 48 -0.01 4.61 2.02
N ILE A 49 -0.99 5.41 2.40
CA ILE A 49 -1.07 6.84 2.08
C ILE A 49 -0.99 7.62 3.39
N ASP A 50 -0.06 8.56 3.46
CA ASP A 50 0.13 9.43 4.62
C ASP A 50 -0.56 10.79 4.40
N PHE A 51 -1.55 11.06 5.26
CA PHE A 51 -2.33 12.29 5.30
C PHE A 51 -1.97 13.19 6.49
N SER A 52 -0.83 12.99 7.15
CA SER A 52 -0.44 13.75 8.36
C SER A 52 -0.48 15.27 8.19
N MET A 53 -0.33 15.77 6.95
CA MET A 53 -0.40 17.19 6.61
C MET A 53 -1.74 17.64 5.98
N HIS A 54 -2.73 16.74 5.88
CA HIS A 54 -3.99 16.96 5.16
C HIS A 54 -5.17 16.25 5.87
N GLU A 55 -5.55 16.75 7.06
CA GLU A 55 -6.62 16.17 7.88
C GLU A 55 -7.99 16.16 7.20
N ASP A 56 -8.29 17.21 6.43
CA ASP A 56 -9.51 17.32 5.64
C ASP A 56 -9.62 16.21 4.59
N LEU A 57 -8.53 15.96 3.85
CA LEU A 57 -8.45 14.87 2.87
C LEU A 57 -8.52 13.50 3.54
N TYR A 58 -7.90 13.32 4.70
CA TYR A 58 -8.01 12.08 5.47
C TYR A 58 -9.46 11.76 5.82
N ASN A 59 -10.18 12.73 6.36
CA ASN A 59 -11.58 12.56 6.76
C ASN A 59 -12.48 12.28 5.55
N ALA A 60 -12.31 13.02 4.45
CA ALA A 60 -13.06 12.80 3.22
C ALA A 60 -12.76 11.41 2.60
N PHE A 61 -11.50 11.00 2.59
CA PHE A 61 -11.11 9.68 2.07
C PHE A 61 -11.66 8.56 2.96
N LYS A 62 -11.61 8.72 4.29
CA LYS A 62 -12.18 7.79 5.26
C LYS A 62 -13.69 7.63 5.11
N GLU A 63 -14.41 8.73 4.92
CA GLU A 63 -15.86 8.69 4.65
C GLU A 63 -16.17 7.93 3.36
N ALA A 64 -15.40 8.17 2.29
CA ALA A 64 -15.64 7.54 0.99
C ALA A 64 -15.23 6.05 0.90
N TRP A 65 -14.23 5.62 1.69
CA TRP A 65 -13.57 4.33 1.53
C TRP A 65 -13.48 3.46 2.79
N GLY A 66 -13.97 3.92 3.95
CA GLY A 66 -13.90 3.23 5.24
C GLY A 66 -14.41 1.79 5.24
N GLU A 67 -15.49 1.51 4.50
CA GLU A 67 -16.08 0.17 4.41
C GLU A 67 -15.53 -0.68 3.26
N LYS A 68 -14.55 -0.16 2.49
CA LYS A 68 -14.05 -0.75 1.24
C LYS A 68 -12.68 -1.43 1.39
N GLY A 69 -12.38 -1.94 2.58
CA GLY A 69 -11.14 -2.68 2.87
C GLY A 69 -9.93 -1.80 3.21
N TRP A 70 -10.09 -0.48 3.22
CA TRP A 70 -9.06 0.43 3.74
C TRP A 70 -9.08 0.45 5.27
N LYS A 71 -7.90 0.43 5.88
CA LYS A 71 -7.69 0.61 7.32
C LYS A 71 -7.15 2.00 7.58
N PHE A 72 -7.65 2.63 8.63
CA PHE A 72 -7.36 4.02 8.97
C PHE A 72 -6.77 4.08 10.38
N ASN A 73 -5.54 4.56 10.52
CA ASN A 73 -4.88 4.73 11.81
C ASN A 73 -3.86 5.88 11.74
N ASP A 74 -3.80 6.71 12.77
CA ASP A 74 -2.78 7.78 12.92
C ASP A 74 -2.52 8.59 11.63
N MET A 75 -3.60 9.10 11.02
CA MET A 75 -3.55 9.90 9.76
C MET A 75 -3.04 9.14 8.54
N GLN A 76 -2.96 7.81 8.61
CA GLN A 76 -2.59 6.94 7.49
C GLN A 76 -3.78 6.10 7.05
N ALA A 77 -3.90 5.90 5.74
CA ALA A 77 -4.80 4.92 5.16
C ALA A 77 -3.98 3.79 4.55
N THR A 78 -4.28 2.54 4.94
CA THR A 78 -3.59 1.34 4.47
C THR A 78 -4.56 0.43 3.74
N TYR A 79 -4.17 -0.07 2.57
CA TYR A 79 -4.91 -1.10 1.84
C TYR A 79 -4.02 -2.31 1.64
N THR A 80 -4.57 -3.49 1.93
CA THR A 80 -3.90 -4.77 1.71
C THR A 80 -4.64 -5.53 0.61
N TRP A 81 -3.95 -5.83 -0.47
CA TRP A 81 -4.47 -6.61 -1.58
C TRP A 81 -3.80 -7.98 -1.63
N ARG A 82 -4.59 -9.00 -1.96
CA ARG A 82 -4.16 -10.37 -2.23
C ARG A 82 -4.96 -10.90 -3.41
N ASN A 83 -4.34 -11.74 -4.23
CA ASN A 83 -5.07 -12.49 -5.25
C ASN A 83 -6.05 -13.46 -4.54
N LYS A 84 -7.30 -13.53 -5.02
CA LYS A 84 -8.36 -14.38 -4.47
C LYS A 84 -8.72 -15.47 -5.46
#